data_AF-A0A973TP47-F1
#
_entry.id   AF-A0A973TP47-F1
#
_cell.length_a   1.000
_cell.length_b   1.000
_cell.length_c   1.000
_cell.angle_alpha   90.00
_cell.angle_beta   90.00
_cell.angle_gamma   90.00
#
_symmetry.space_group_name_H-M   'P 1'
#
loop_
_entity.id
_entity.type
_entity.pdbx_description
1 polymer ?
#
loop_
_entity_poly.entity_id
_entity_poly.type
_entity_poly.pdbx_seq_one_letter_code
_entity_poly.pdbx_strand_id
1 'polypeptide(L)'
;GIGFDVAEFLVHDGPSPALDPQRWMHEWGVDPTFEARGGLAKPAPEAPSRQVWLLQRSPGRPGARLGKTTGWIHRATLKSKHVRMLGGVEYLGVDDAGLRIRVDGEEQLLPVDHVVVCAGQEPRRTLFDALDATAQEIHVIGGADVAAELDAKRAIAQGTRIAAQL
;
A
#
# COMPACT_ATOMS: atom_id res chain seq x y z
N GLY A 1 0.30 -1.63 3.55
CA GLY A 1 0.51 -0.21 3.21
C GLY A 1 1.12 -0.16 1.86
N ILE A 2 2.45 -0.23 1.79
CA ILE A 2 3.27 0.02 0.60
C ILE A 2 2.64 -0.40 -0.75
N GLY A 3 2.24 -1.67 -0.93
CA GLY A 3 1.64 -2.11 -2.20
C GLY A 3 0.34 -1.37 -2.59
N PHE A 4 -0.50 -1.03 -1.61
CA PHE A 4 -1.70 -0.19 -1.83
C PHE A 4 -1.32 1.25 -2.15
N ASP A 5 -0.35 1.82 -1.42
CA ASP A 5 0.08 3.21 -1.61
C ASP A 5 0.74 3.40 -2.99
N VAL A 6 1.55 2.42 -3.42
CA VAL A 6 2.13 2.39 -4.77
C VAL A 6 1.06 2.21 -5.83
N ALA A 7 0.07 1.32 -5.62
CA ALA A 7 -1.03 1.17 -6.56
C ALA A 7 -1.83 2.48 -6.69
N GLU A 8 -2.09 3.18 -5.59
CA GLU A 8 -2.77 4.47 -5.56
C GLU A 8 -1.98 5.53 -6.32
N PHE A 9 -0.67 5.61 -6.08
CA PHE A 9 0.23 6.48 -6.83
C PHE A 9 0.20 6.19 -8.33
N LEU A 10 0.24 4.92 -8.74
CA LEU A 10 0.33 4.52 -10.14
C LEU A 10 -0.95 4.74 -10.95
N VAL A 11 -2.13 4.74 -10.32
CA VAL A 11 -3.41 4.98 -11.01
C VAL A 11 -3.82 6.44 -11.03
N HIS A 12 -3.15 7.28 -10.24
CA HIS A 12 -3.45 8.70 -10.15
C HIS A 12 -2.69 9.49 -11.22
N ASP A 13 -3.25 10.62 -11.61
CA ASP A 13 -2.58 11.62 -12.45
C ASP A 13 -2.89 13.05 -11.98
N GLY A 14 -1.91 13.93 -12.16
CA GLY A 14 -1.99 15.31 -11.71
C GLY A 14 -2.04 15.49 -10.17
N PRO A 15 -2.47 16.66 -9.69
CA PRO A 15 -2.56 16.96 -8.26
C PRO A 15 -3.46 15.98 -7.51
N SER A 16 -3.23 15.75 -6.21
CA SER A 16 -4.09 14.89 -5.41
C SER A 16 -5.47 15.55 -5.16
N PRO A 17 -6.60 14.83 -5.29
CA PRO A 17 -7.92 15.32 -4.91
C PRO A 17 -8.01 15.66 -3.43
N ALA A 18 -7.13 15.10 -2.58
CA ALA A 18 -7.06 15.46 -1.17
C ALA A 18 -6.73 16.95 -0.94
N LEU A 19 -6.19 17.65 -1.95
CA LEU A 19 -5.90 19.08 -1.93
C LEU A 19 -6.94 19.92 -2.67
N ASP A 20 -7.97 19.30 -3.24
CA ASP A 20 -9.03 19.96 -3.99
C ASP A 20 -10.40 19.41 -3.52
N PRO A 21 -11.09 20.13 -2.62
CA PRO A 21 -12.37 19.69 -2.07
C PRO A 21 -13.44 19.42 -3.14
N GLN A 22 -13.49 20.21 -4.21
CA GLN A 22 -14.52 20.04 -5.24
C GLN A 22 -14.28 18.77 -6.05
N ARG A 23 -13.03 18.53 -6.44
CA ARG A 23 -12.64 17.30 -7.13
C ARG A 23 -12.89 16.08 -6.26
N TRP A 24 -12.53 16.15 -4.97
CA TRP A 24 -12.81 15.07 -4.02
C TRP A 24 -14.32 14.79 -3.88
N MET A 25 -15.14 15.83 -3.72
CA MET A 25 -16.60 15.69 -3.64
C MET A 25 -17.16 15.00 -4.90
N HIS A 26 -16.69 15.38 -6.08
CA HIS A 26 -17.10 14.77 -7.34
C HIS A 26 -16.71 13.29 -7.43
N GLU A 27 -15.47 12.93 -7.08
CA GLU A 27 -15.01 11.54 -7.09
C GLU A 27 -15.81 10.65 -6.13
N TRP A 28 -16.14 11.17 -4.94
CA TRP A 28 -16.84 10.43 -3.89
C TRP A 28 -18.37 10.53 -3.96
N GLY A 29 -18.92 11.36 -4.85
CA GLY A 29 -20.36 11.54 -5.00
C GLY A 29 -20.98 12.31 -3.84
N VAL A 30 -20.32 13.38 -3.39
CA VAL A 30 -20.88 14.34 -2.45
C VAL A 30 -21.56 15.45 -3.24
N ASP A 31 -22.81 15.74 -2.90
CA ASP A 31 -23.57 16.85 -3.48
C ASP A 31 -23.07 18.19 -2.88
N PRO A 32 -22.49 19.10 -3.67
CA PRO A 32 -21.93 20.35 -3.16
C PRO A 32 -22.99 21.35 -2.69
N THR A 33 -24.27 21.19 -3.07
CA THR A 33 -25.35 22.05 -2.56
C THR A 33 -25.93 21.53 -1.24
N PHE A 34 -25.67 20.26 -0.91
CA PHE A 34 -26.24 19.54 0.24
C PHE A 34 -27.78 19.50 0.25
N GLU A 35 -28.42 19.64 -0.91
CA GLU A 35 -29.88 19.62 -1.05
C GLU A 35 -30.41 18.19 -1.28
N ALA A 36 -29.59 17.33 -1.90
CA ALA A 36 -29.93 15.92 -2.08
C ALA A 36 -30.03 15.20 -0.73
N ARG A 37 -30.85 14.14 -0.69
CA ARG A 37 -31.02 13.31 0.52
C ARG A 37 -29.66 12.80 1.01
N GLY A 38 -29.26 13.23 2.20
CA GLY A 38 -27.98 12.85 2.81
C GLY A 38 -26.75 13.49 2.15
N GLY A 39 -26.92 14.51 1.30
CA GLY A 39 -25.83 15.18 0.59
C GLY A 39 -25.13 14.29 -0.43
N LEU A 40 -25.85 13.34 -1.03
CA LEU A 40 -25.27 12.35 -1.95
C LEU A 40 -25.61 12.66 -3.41
N ALA A 41 -24.58 12.62 -4.24
CA ALA A 41 -24.63 12.61 -5.70
C ALA A 41 -24.12 11.25 -6.23
N LYS A 42 -24.14 11.07 -7.56
CA LYS A 42 -23.54 9.89 -8.19
C LYS A 42 -22.01 10.06 -8.19
N PRO A 43 -21.23 9.11 -7.64
CA PRO A 43 -19.77 9.16 -7.72
C PRO A 43 -19.28 9.14 -9.17
N ALA A 44 -18.31 10.00 -9.48
CA ALA A 44 -17.71 10.11 -10.80
C ALA A 44 -16.17 10.16 -10.68
N PRO A 45 -15.54 9.02 -10.30
CA PRO A 45 -14.09 8.92 -10.21
C PRO A 45 -13.46 9.10 -11.61
N GLU A 46 -12.32 9.77 -11.67
CA GLU A 46 -11.59 9.90 -12.93
C GLU A 46 -11.02 8.55 -13.38
N ALA A 47 -10.82 8.38 -14.68
CA ALA A 47 -10.18 7.18 -15.23
C ALA A 47 -8.77 6.99 -14.64
N PRO A 48 -8.33 5.74 -14.41
CA PRO A 48 -6.97 5.47 -13.97
C PRO A 48 -5.97 5.79 -15.08
N SER A 49 -4.80 6.32 -14.71
CA SER A 49 -3.70 6.58 -15.65
C SER A 49 -3.04 5.30 -16.18
N ARG A 50 -3.19 4.18 -15.45
CA ARG A 50 -2.61 2.88 -15.79
C ARG A 50 -3.56 1.73 -15.43
N GLN A 51 -3.48 0.63 -16.17
CA GLN A 51 -4.08 -0.63 -15.73
C GLN A 51 -3.17 -1.29 -14.70
N VAL A 52 -3.70 -1.57 -13.51
CA VAL A 52 -2.91 -2.12 -12.40
C VAL A 52 -3.53 -3.42 -11.89
N TRP A 53 -2.65 -4.41 -11.68
CA TRP A 53 -2.94 -5.63 -10.94
C TRP A 53 -2.22 -5.56 -9.58
N LEU A 54 -2.95 -5.81 -8.50
CA LEU A 54 -2.40 -5.85 -7.13
C LEU A 54 -2.53 -7.26 -6.58
N LEU A 55 -1.39 -7.91 -6.37
CA LEU A 55 -1.31 -9.35 -6.10
C LEU A 55 -0.77 -9.60 -4.67
N GLN A 56 -1.24 -10.66 -4.03
CA GLN A 56 -0.65 -11.18 -2.79
C GLN A 56 -0.70 -12.71 -2.74
N ARG A 57 0.32 -13.31 -2.09
CA ARG A 57 0.37 -14.76 -1.83
C ARG A 57 -0.65 -15.22 -0.81
N SER A 58 -0.88 -14.42 0.23
CA SER A 58 -1.83 -14.79 1.28
C SER A 58 -3.25 -14.92 0.70
N PRO A 59 -3.99 -15.97 1.06
CA PRO A 59 -5.36 -16.13 0.59
C PRO A 59 -6.26 -15.02 1.14
N GLY A 60 -7.44 -14.89 0.52
CA GLY A 60 -8.45 -13.92 0.90
C GLY A 60 -8.24 -12.53 0.29
N ARG A 61 -9.09 -11.59 0.71
CA ARG A 61 -9.22 -10.28 0.07
C ARG A 61 -7.98 -9.40 0.32
N PRO A 62 -7.30 -8.91 -0.74
CA PRO A 62 -6.23 -7.94 -0.58
C PRO A 62 -6.67 -6.72 0.22
N GLY A 63 -5.83 -6.31 1.17
CA GLY A 63 -6.10 -5.17 2.05
C GLY A 63 -7.07 -5.43 3.20
N ALA A 64 -7.42 -6.69 3.51
CA ALA A 64 -8.23 -7.04 4.69
C ALA A 64 -7.55 -6.67 6.02
N ARG A 65 -6.21 -6.67 6.07
CA ARG A 65 -5.39 -6.31 7.25
C ARG A 65 -4.95 -4.84 7.29
N LEU A 66 -5.47 -3.99 6.40
CA LEU A 66 -5.20 -2.55 6.47
C LEU A 66 -5.85 -1.93 7.72
N GLY A 67 -5.46 -0.69 8.04
CA GLY A 67 -5.97 0.04 9.20
C GLY A 67 -7.50 -0.03 9.30
N LYS A 68 -8.03 -0.29 10.50
CA LYS A 68 -9.45 -0.57 10.73
C LYS A 68 -10.39 0.53 10.19
N THR A 69 -9.98 1.79 10.30
CA THR A 69 -10.80 2.96 9.95
C THR A 69 -10.45 3.59 8.60
N THR A 70 -9.25 3.33 8.06
CA THR A 70 -8.76 3.96 6.82
C THR A 70 -8.60 2.97 5.67
N GLY A 71 -8.39 1.68 5.96
CA GLY A 71 -8.11 0.66 4.96
C GLY A 71 -9.24 0.46 3.94
N TRP A 72 -10.49 0.76 4.33
CA TRP A 72 -11.61 0.70 3.39
C TRP A 72 -11.58 1.81 2.34
N ILE A 73 -11.02 2.98 2.66
CA ILE A 73 -10.90 4.13 1.76
C ILE A 73 -10.00 3.74 0.60
N HIS A 74 -8.77 3.30 0.87
CA HIS A 74 -7.84 2.86 -0.19
C HIS A 74 -8.41 1.73 -1.06
N ARG A 75 -9.10 0.76 -0.45
CA ARG A 75 -9.77 -0.30 -1.23
C ARG A 75 -10.87 0.25 -2.13
N ALA A 76 -11.67 1.19 -1.64
CA ALA A 76 -12.74 1.82 -2.42
C ALA A 76 -12.17 2.65 -3.57
N THR A 77 -11.15 3.47 -3.31
CA THR A 77 -10.43 4.26 -4.32
C THR A 77 -9.82 3.37 -5.40
N LEU A 78 -9.06 2.34 -5.05
CA LEU A 78 -8.46 1.47 -6.06
C LEU A 78 -9.52 0.68 -6.84
N LYS A 79 -10.63 0.29 -6.20
CA LYS A 79 -11.75 -0.37 -6.90
C LYS A 79 -12.44 0.59 -7.88
N SER A 80 -12.62 1.85 -7.51
CA SER A 80 -13.21 2.87 -8.39
C SER A 80 -12.30 3.18 -9.59
N LYS A 81 -10.99 3.07 -9.40
CA LYS A 81 -9.94 3.10 -10.44
C LYS A 81 -9.73 1.75 -11.16
N HIS A 82 -10.65 0.80 -11.01
CA HIS A 82 -10.64 -0.49 -11.70
C HIS A 82 -9.37 -1.34 -11.51
N VAL A 83 -8.65 -1.15 -10.40
CA VAL A 83 -7.50 -2.00 -10.05
C VAL A 83 -7.97 -3.43 -9.80
N ARG A 84 -7.33 -4.39 -10.47
CA ARG A 84 -7.62 -5.81 -10.32
C ARG A 84 -6.83 -6.38 -9.17
N MET A 85 -7.52 -6.82 -8.12
CA MET A 85 -6.88 -7.32 -6.89
C MET A 85 -7.03 -8.83 -6.77
N LEU A 86 -5.91 -9.56 -6.67
CA LEU A 86 -5.88 -11.02 -6.52
C LEU A 86 -5.15 -11.42 -5.24
N GLY A 87 -5.74 -12.36 -4.49
CA GLY A 87 -5.11 -13.02 -3.35
C GLY A 87 -4.93 -14.51 -3.61
N GLY A 88 -4.13 -15.19 -2.80
CA GLY A 88 -3.84 -16.62 -3.01
C GLY A 88 -2.98 -16.88 -4.26
N VAL A 89 -2.18 -15.90 -4.67
CA VAL A 89 -1.39 -15.98 -5.90
C VAL A 89 -0.08 -16.72 -5.67
N GLU A 90 0.25 -17.65 -6.56
CA GLU A 90 1.60 -18.19 -6.73
C GLU A 90 2.27 -17.54 -7.95
N TYR A 91 3.49 -17.05 -7.80
CA TYR A 91 4.25 -16.43 -8.88
C TYR A 91 5.10 -17.50 -9.56
N LEU A 92 4.86 -17.75 -10.85
CA LEU A 92 5.53 -18.82 -11.60
C LEU A 92 6.76 -18.31 -12.37
N GLY A 93 6.75 -17.05 -12.80
CA GLY A 93 7.86 -16.45 -13.51
C GLY A 93 7.48 -15.14 -14.19
N VAL A 94 8.48 -14.40 -14.62
CA VAL A 94 8.34 -13.18 -15.42
C VAL A 94 9.24 -13.30 -16.64
N ASP A 95 8.70 -12.93 -17.80
CA ASP A 95 9.41 -12.90 -19.08
C ASP A 95 8.88 -11.74 -19.95
N ASP A 96 9.34 -11.66 -21.18
CA ASP A 96 8.97 -10.60 -22.12
C ASP A 96 7.46 -10.57 -22.47
N ALA A 97 6.73 -11.66 -22.22
CA ALA A 97 5.28 -11.71 -22.42
C ALA A 97 4.48 -11.24 -21.19
N GLY A 98 5.13 -11.09 -20.04
CA GLY A 98 4.55 -10.54 -18.81
C GLY A 98 4.78 -11.41 -17.58
N LEU A 99 3.82 -11.39 -16.64
CA LEU A 99 3.91 -12.11 -15.37
C LEU A 99 3.02 -13.35 -15.39
N ARG A 100 3.63 -14.53 -15.27
CA ARG A 100 2.92 -15.81 -15.13
C ARG A 100 2.61 -16.08 -13.67
N ILE A 101 1.35 -16.35 -13.37
CA ILE A 101 0.89 -16.66 -12.03
C ILE A 101 -0.04 -17.88 -12.03
N ARG A 102 -0.20 -18.52 -10.87
CA ARG A 102 -1.24 -19.51 -10.61
C ARG A 102 -2.17 -18.99 -9.52
N VAL A 103 -3.48 -19.09 -9.76
CA VAL A 103 -4.53 -18.71 -8.80
C VAL A 103 -5.61 -19.79 -8.84
N ASP A 104 -6.00 -20.29 -7.67
CA ASP A 104 -6.99 -21.38 -7.54
C ASP A 104 -6.64 -22.63 -8.38
N GLY A 105 -5.34 -22.90 -8.57
CA GLY A 105 -4.83 -24.04 -9.34
C GLY A 105 -4.71 -23.77 -10.84
N GLU A 106 -5.22 -22.67 -11.36
CA GLU A 106 -5.17 -22.31 -12.78
C GLU A 106 -4.02 -21.36 -13.10
N GLU A 107 -3.25 -21.67 -14.14
CA GLU A 107 -2.19 -20.79 -14.63
C GLU A 107 -2.77 -19.69 -15.54
N GLN A 108 -2.29 -18.47 -15.35
CA GLN A 108 -2.65 -17.32 -16.17
C GLN A 108 -1.42 -16.45 -16.45
N LEU A 109 -1.34 -15.90 -17.66
CA LEU A 109 -0.36 -14.89 -18.04
C LEU A 109 -1.02 -13.51 -17.92
N LEU A 110 -0.45 -12.64 -17.09
CA LEU A 110 -0.81 -11.24 -17.04
C LEU A 110 0.09 -10.47 -18.02
N PRO A 111 -0.45 -9.92 -19.13
CA PRO A 111 0.33 -9.18 -20.11
C PRO A 111 0.61 -7.76 -19.56
N VAL A 112 1.62 -7.66 -18.70
CA VAL A 112 2.00 -6.41 -18.02
C VAL A 112 3.36 -5.94 -18.50
N ASP A 113 3.51 -4.62 -18.65
CA ASP A 113 4.78 -4.01 -19.07
C ASP A 113 5.80 -3.91 -17.93
N HIS A 114 5.31 -3.85 -16.69
CA HIS A 114 6.13 -3.66 -15.49
C HIS A 114 5.65 -4.51 -14.32
N VAL A 115 6.60 -5.03 -13.53
CA VAL A 115 6.36 -5.69 -12.26
C VAL A 115 7.02 -4.86 -11.15
N VAL A 116 6.22 -4.34 -10.23
CA VAL A 116 6.70 -3.56 -9.08
C VAL A 116 6.66 -4.43 -7.82
N VAL A 117 7.82 -4.60 -7.18
CA VAL A 117 7.97 -5.51 -6.02
C VAL A 117 7.72 -4.76 -4.71
N CYS A 118 6.56 -5.00 -4.10
CA CYS A 118 6.17 -4.47 -2.79
C CYS A 118 6.08 -5.59 -1.73
N ALA A 119 7.13 -6.42 -1.63
CA ALA A 119 7.09 -7.72 -0.94
C ALA A 119 7.45 -7.70 0.56
N GLY A 120 7.46 -6.52 1.19
CA GLY A 120 7.86 -6.37 2.59
C GLY A 120 9.24 -5.73 2.73
N GLN A 121 9.79 -5.81 3.94
CA GLN A 121 11.02 -5.13 4.34
C GLN A 121 11.80 -6.02 5.30
N GLU A 122 13.13 -5.91 5.24
CA GLU A 122 14.05 -6.59 6.16
C GLU A 122 14.80 -5.56 7.01
N PRO A 123 15.14 -5.87 8.28
CA PRO A 123 15.93 -4.98 9.11
C PRO A 123 17.33 -4.76 8.52
N ARG A 124 17.79 -3.51 8.50
CA ARG A 124 19.16 -3.16 8.09
C ARG A 124 20.00 -2.84 9.33
N ARG A 125 20.84 -3.79 9.74
CA ARG A 125 21.65 -3.74 10.98
C ARG A 125 23.17 -3.72 10.78
N THR A 126 23.66 -3.62 9.54
CA THR A 126 25.09 -3.77 9.20
C THR A 126 26.05 -2.96 10.09
N LEU A 127 25.71 -1.70 10.42
CA LEU A 127 26.55 -0.87 11.29
C LEU A 127 26.50 -1.32 12.75
N PHE A 128 25.32 -1.71 13.24
CA PHE A 128 25.16 -2.24 14.59
C PHE A 128 26.01 -3.50 14.78
N ASP A 129 25.89 -4.45 13.84
CA ASP A 129 26.64 -5.71 13.90
C ASP A 129 28.16 -5.48 13.83
N ALA A 130 28.61 -4.45 13.11
CA ALA A 130 30.02 -4.08 13.03
C ALA A 130 30.55 -3.41 14.31
N LEU A 131 29.71 -2.69 15.05
CA LEU A 131 30.10 -1.94 16.25
C LEU A 131 29.95 -2.72 17.56
N ASP A 132 29.11 -3.76 17.60
CA ASP A 132 28.88 -4.61 18.78
C ASP A 132 30.20 -5.19 19.35
N ALA A 133 31.21 -5.37 18.49
CA ALA A 133 32.54 -5.82 18.88
C ALA A 133 33.37 -4.81 19.72
N THR A 134 32.91 -3.57 19.93
CA THR A 134 33.73 -2.46 20.47
C THR A 134 33.31 -1.90 21.84
N ALA A 135 32.43 -2.58 22.58
CA ALA A 135 32.11 -2.34 23.99
C ALA A 135 31.50 -0.96 24.38
N GLN A 136 31.03 -0.16 23.42
CA GLN A 136 30.13 0.96 23.74
C GLN A 136 28.67 0.48 23.82
N GLU A 137 27.86 1.14 24.65
CA GLU A 137 26.42 0.90 24.68
C GLU A 137 25.78 1.45 23.41
N ILE A 138 25.16 0.57 22.62
CA ILE A 138 24.55 0.91 21.33
C ILE A 138 23.09 0.50 21.34
N HIS A 139 22.21 1.43 20.94
CA HIS A 139 20.79 1.18 20.84
C HIS A 139 20.33 1.07 19.38
N VAL A 140 19.45 0.11 19.09
CA VAL A 140 18.77 -0.05 17.80
C VAL A 140 17.29 0.29 17.98
N ILE A 141 16.75 1.12 17.09
CA ILE A 141 15.34 1.52 17.09
C ILE A 141 14.72 1.39 15.70
N GLY A 142 13.39 1.32 15.64
CA GLY A 142 12.63 1.39 14.40
C GLY A 142 12.90 0.23 13.46
N GLY A 143 13.09 0.52 12.17
CA GLY A 143 13.20 -0.49 11.10
C GLY A 143 14.47 -1.30 11.16
N ALA A 144 15.54 -0.71 11.69
CA ALA A 144 16.75 -1.44 11.97
C ALA A 144 16.52 -2.46 13.08
N ASP A 145 15.61 -2.23 14.03
CA ASP A 145 15.26 -3.23 15.04
C ASP A 145 14.32 -4.28 14.42
N VAL A 146 13.05 -3.95 14.18
CA VAL A 146 12.09 -4.89 13.58
C VAL A 146 11.44 -4.23 12.40
N ALA A 147 11.64 -4.78 11.20
CA ALA A 147 11.02 -4.29 9.96
C ALA A 147 9.63 -4.89 9.70
N ALA A 148 9.34 -6.07 10.25
CA ALA A 148 8.04 -6.71 10.11
C ALA A 148 6.94 -5.85 10.74
N GLU A 149 5.97 -5.45 9.92
CA GLU A 149 4.82 -4.61 10.33
C GLU A 149 5.24 -3.33 11.06
N LEU A 150 6.43 -2.78 10.77
CA LEU A 150 6.82 -1.51 11.35
C LEU A 150 5.99 -0.39 10.74
N ASP A 151 5.21 0.28 11.60
CA ASP A 151 4.69 1.60 11.28
C ASP A 151 5.55 2.68 11.93
N ALA A 152 5.42 3.91 11.41
CA ALA A 152 6.13 5.07 11.94
C ALA A 152 5.86 5.28 13.44
N LYS A 153 4.66 4.90 13.91
CA LYS A 153 4.26 5.02 15.32
C LYS A 153 5.16 4.19 16.23
N ARG A 154 5.46 2.93 15.89
CA ARG A 154 6.37 2.08 16.68
C ARG A 154 7.79 2.63 16.67
N ALA A 155 8.30 3.06 15.51
CA ALA A 155 9.65 3.63 15.40
C ALA A 155 9.82 4.89 16.27
N ILE A 156 8.86 5.82 16.19
CA ILE A 156 8.85 7.04 17.00
C ILE A 156 8.77 6.68 18.48
N ALA A 157 7.86 5.79 18.87
CA ALA A 157 7.69 5.40 20.27
C ALA A 157 8.93 4.71 20.85
N GLN A 158 9.64 3.89 20.07
CA GLN A 158 10.91 3.30 20.50
C GLN A 158 11.98 4.38 20.70
N GLY A 159 12.17 5.26 19.72
CA GLY A 159 13.14 6.36 19.82
C GLY A 159 12.87 7.27 21.01
N THR A 160 11.62 7.67 21.23
CA THR A 160 11.23 8.51 22.37
C THR A 160 11.50 7.84 23.73
N ARG A 161 11.26 6.53 23.86
CA ARG A 161 11.51 5.82 25.12
C ARG A 161 13.00 5.73 25.42
N ILE A 162 13.83 5.41 24.43
CA ILE A 162 15.28 5.36 24.61
C ILE A 162 15.80 6.76 24.98
N ALA A 163 15.38 7.80 24.25
CA ALA A 163 15.79 9.17 24.56
C ALA A 163 15.43 9.63 25.98
N ALA A 164 14.37 9.11 26.58
CA ALA A 164 13.97 9.43 27.94
C ALA A 164 14.73 8.64 29.03
N GLN A 165 15.51 7.63 28.64
CA GLN A 165 16.32 6.79 29.53
C GLN A 165 17.79 7.19 29.56
N LEU A 166 18.24 7.96 28.56
CA LEU A 166 19.56 8.58 28.46
C LEU A 166 19.65 9.85 29.31
#